data_AF-A0A1N6NDY8-F1
#
_entry.id   AF-A0A1N6NDY8-F1
#
_cell.length_a   1.000
_cell.length_b   1.000
_cell.length_c   1.000
_cell.angle_alpha   90.00
_cell.angle_beta   90.00
_cell.angle_gamma   90.00
#
_symmetry.space_group_name_H-M   'P 1'
#
loop_
_entity.id
_entity.type
_entity.pdbx_description
1 polymer ?
#
loop_
_entity_poly.entity_id
_entity_poly.type
_entity_poly.pdbx_seq_one_letter_code
_entity_poly.pdbx_strand_id
1 'polypeptide(L)' 'MVTFDHLHSVPAWGGRIGFCNKGARQLVARYGIEWADIVRDGGIQASRLLATGDALALHLVEFARQEVEREQRG' A
#
# COMPACT_ATOMS: atom_id res chain seq x y z
N MET A 1 6.87 -5.52 -3.22
CA MET A 1 6.88 -4.13 -2.73
C MET A 1 5.49 -3.54 -2.91
N VAL A 2 5.06 -2.62 -2.05
CA VAL A 2 3.78 -1.90 -2.26
C VAL A 2 4.10 -0.53 -2.83
N THR A 3 3.72 -0.26 -4.08
CA THR A 3 4.00 1.02 -4.78
C THR A 3 2.87 2.03 -4.58
N PHE A 4 3.07 3.25 -5.08
CA PHE A 4 2.00 4.26 -5.13
C PHE A 4 0.83 3.82 -6.02
N ASP A 5 1.11 3.15 -7.14
CA ASP A 5 0.06 2.62 -8.01
C ASP A 5 -0.80 1.60 -7.25
N HIS A 6 -0.21 0.69 -6.49
CA HIS A 6 -0.96 -0.24 -5.64
C HIS A 6 -1.83 0.48 -4.59
N LEU A 7 -1.30 1.55 -3.98
CA LEU A 7 -2.07 2.39 -3.05
C LEU A 7 -3.25 3.10 -3.72
N HIS A 8 -3.12 3.48 -4.99
CA HIS A 8 -4.14 4.19 -5.75
C HIS A 8 -5.16 3.26 -6.42
N SER A 9 -4.82 1.99 -6.63
CA SER A 9 -5.71 1.00 -7.26
C SER A 9 -6.33 0.01 -6.27
N VAL A 10 -5.83 -0.08 -5.04
CA VAL A 10 -6.40 -1.00 -4.04
C VAL A 10 -7.89 -0.71 -3.79
N PRO A 11 -8.77 -1.71 -3.85
CA PRO A 11 -10.18 -1.50 -3.55
C PRO A 11 -10.38 -1.25 -2.05
N ALA A 12 -11.05 -0.14 -1.70
CA ALA A 12 -11.46 0.12 -0.32
C ALA A 12 -12.76 -0.61 0.01
N TRP A 13 -12.99 -0.93 1.29
CA TRP A 13 -14.16 -1.68 1.77
C TRP A 13 -15.53 -1.01 1.51
N GLY A 14 -15.57 0.22 0.98
CA GLY A 14 -16.80 0.96 0.64
C GLY A 14 -17.02 1.20 -0.86
N GLY A 15 -16.31 0.50 -1.75
CA GLY A 15 -16.49 0.62 -3.21
C GLY A 15 -15.79 1.82 -3.87
N ARG A 16 -15.08 2.66 -3.10
CA ARG A 16 -14.12 3.62 -3.65
C ARG A 16 -12.79 2.93 -3.91
N ILE A 17 -12.23 3.17 -5.09
CA ILE A 17 -10.92 2.66 -5.47
C ILE A 17 -9.85 3.64 -4.95
N GLY A 18 -8.84 3.10 -4.28
CA GLY A 18 -7.60 3.80 -3.97
C GLY A 18 -7.65 4.74 -2.77
N PHE A 19 -6.48 4.93 -2.18
CA PHE A 19 -6.20 6.07 -1.32
C PHE A 19 -5.72 7.25 -2.17
N CYS A 20 -6.29 8.44 -1.96
CA CYS A 20 -5.63 9.66 -2.44
C CYS A 20 -4.30 9.86 -1.67
N ASN A 21 -3.36 10.63 -2.22
CA ASN A 21 -2.06 10.89 -1.58
C ASN A 21 -2.18 11.37 -0.13
N LYS A 22 -3.23 12.16 0.18
CA LYS A 22 -3.52 12.60 1.56
C LYS A 22 -3.92 11.43 2.47
N GLY A 23 -4.78 10.52 2.01
CA GLY A 23 -5.19 9.33 2.74
C GLY A 23 -4.04 8.35 2.94
N ALA A 24 -3.23 8.13 1.91
CA ALA A 24 -2.03 7.31 1.99
C ALA A 24 -1.04 7.86 3.03
N ARG A 25 -0.79 9.18 3.03
CA ARG A 25 0.07 9.84 4.02
C ARG A 25 -0.44 9.72 5.45
N GLN A 26 -1.75 9.86 5.65
CA GLN A 26 -2.36 9.67 6.97
C GLN A 26 -2.26 8.23 7.46
N LEU A 27 -2.42 7.26 6.55
CA LEU A 27 -2.32 5.84 6.86
C LEU A 27 -0.92 5.46 7.35
N VAL A 28 0.10 5.78 6.57
CA VAL A 28 1.49 5.42 6.89
C VAL A 28 2.02 6.15 8.13
N ALA A 29 1.53 7.37 8.38
CA ALA A 29 1.83 8.08 9.62
C ALA A 29 1.30 7.33 10.87
N ARG A 30 0.15 6.63 10.77
CA ARG A 30 -0.35 5.79 11.87
C ARG A 30 0.55 4.59 12.16
N TYR A 31 1.34 4.16 11.17
CA TYR A 31 2.27 3.04 11.27
C TYR A 31 3.69 3.48 11.66
N GLY A 32 3.91 4.78 11.91
CA GLY A 32 5.25 5.33 12.18
C GLY A 32 6.17 5.27 10.96
N ILE A 33 5.62 5.22 9.75
CA ILE A 33 6.38 5.19 8.50
C ILE A 33 6.44 6.63 7.95
N GLU A 34 7.65 7.15 7.80
CA GLU A 34 7.88 8.49 7.27
C GLU A 34 7.56 8.56 5.77
N TRP A 35 6.78 9.57 5.37
CA TRP A 35 6.39 9.76 3.97
C TRP A 35 7.59 9.95 3.04
N ALA A 36 8.64 10.64 3.53
CA ALA A 36 9.86 10.87 2.76
C ALA A 36 10.59 9.56 2.42
N ASP A 37 10.58 8.57 3.32
CA ASP A 37 11.16 7.25 3.06
C ASP A 37 10.42 6.56 1.91
N ILE A 38 9.10 6.65 1.89
CA ILE A 38 8.26 6.03 0.86
C ILE A 38 8.53 6.64 -0.51
N VAL A 39 8.62 7.97 -0.58
CA VAL A 39 8.92 8.67 -1.84
C VAL A 39 10.33 8.31 -2.34
N ARG A 40 11.32 8.29 -1.44
CA ARG A 40 12.70 7.92 -1.77
C ARG A 40 12.79 6.48 -2.28
N ASP A 41 12.12 5.55 -1.60
CA ASP A 41 12.20 4.12 -1.88
C ASP A 41 11.23 3.70 -3.01
N GLY A 42 10.39 4.62 -3.50
CA GLY A 42 9.37 4.38 -4.54
C GLY A 42 8.15 3.58 -4.06
N GLY A 43 8.00 3.38 -2.74
CA GLY A 43 6.95 2.56 -2.17
C GLY A 43 7.21 2.17 -0.71
N ILE A 44 6.36 1.29 -0.20
CA ILE A 44 6.43 0.74 1.16
C ILE A 44 6.87 -0.72 1.08
N GLN A 45 7.85 -1.08 1.91
CA GLN A 45 8.24 -2.48 2.08
C GLN A 45 7.09 -3.28 2.68
N ALA A 46 6.77 -4.42 2.06
CA ALA A 46 5.67 -5.28 2.51
C ALA A 46 5.87 -5.74 3.96
N SER A 47 7.11 -6.01 4.37
CA SER A 47 7.45 -6.36 5.75
C SER A 47 7.08 -5.28 6.76
N ARG A 48 7.25 -3.99 6.43
CA ARG A 48 6.83 -2.88 7.31
C ARG A 48 5.31 -2.86 7.51
N LEU A 49 4.54 -3.13 6.46
CA LEU A 49 3.08 -3.20 6.53
C LEU A 49 2.61 -4.45 7.29
N LEU A 50 3.22 -5.62 7.04
CA LEU A 50 2.91 -6.86 7.76
C LEU A 50 3.18 -6.73 9.26
N ALA A 51 4.25 -6.04 9.65
CA ALA A 51 4.61 -5.82 11.05
C ALA A 51 3.59 -4.98 11.83
N THR A 52 2.73 -4.21 11.15
CA THR A 52 1.68 -3.42 11.81
C THR A 52 0.54 -4.29 12.36
N GLY A 53 0.30 -5.47 11.78
CA GLY A 53 -0.86 -6.31 12.07
C GLY A 53 -2.22 -5.69 11.68
N ASP A 54 -2.23 -4.53 11.04
CA ASP A 54 -3.45 -3.81 10.67
C ASP A 54 -4.12 -4.47 9.45
N ALA A 55 -5.43 -4.67 9.52
CA ALA A 55 -6.18 -5.35 8.47
C ALA A 55 -6.06 -4.67 7.09
N LEU A 56 -5.95 -3.34 7.05
CA LEU A 56 -5.79 -2.58 5.82
C LEU A 56 -4.37 -2.71 5.27
N ALA A 57 -3.37 -2.71 6.15
CA ALA A 57 -1.99 -2.95 5.76
C ALA A 57 -1.81 -4.36 5.17
N LEU A 58 -2.44 -5.37 5.78
CA LEU A 58 -2.44 -6.75 5.28
C LEU A 58 -3.13 -6.85 3.92
N HIS A 59 -4.32 -6.25 3.78
CA HIS A 59 -5.06 -6.21 2.51
C HIS A 59 -4.25 -5.54 1.39
N LEU A 60 -3.57 -4.44 1.70
CA LEU A 60 -2.72 -3.73 0.74
C LEU A 60 -1.52 -4.57 0.27
N VAL A 61 -0.88 -5.31 1.19
CA VAL A 61 0.22 -6.23 0.84
C VAL A 61 -0.26 -7.35 -0.07
N GLU A 62 -1.43 -7.92 0.24
CA GLU A 62 -2.02 -9.00 -0.55
C GLU A 62 -2.38 -8.52 -1.95
N PHE A 63 -3.07 -7.38 -2.05
CA PHE A 63 -3.41 -6.77 -3.34
C PHE A 63 -2.16 -6.48 -4.20
N ALA A 64 -1.12 -5.90 -3.59
CA ALA A 64 0.14 -5.63 -4.30
C ALA A 64 0.82 -6.91 -4.83
N ARG A 65 0.70 -8.04 -4.12
CA ARG A 65 1.24 -9.33 -4.61
C ARG A 65 0.46 -9.82 -5.83
N GLN A 66 -0.87 -9.70 -5.79
CA GLN A 66 -1.74 -10.12 -6.88
C GLN A 66 -1.52 -9.29 -8.15
N GLU A 67 -1.32 -7.98 -8.03
CA GLU A 67 -1.03 -7.11 -9.18
C GLU A 67 0.32 -7.45 -9.81
N VAL A 68 1.35 -7.67 -8.99
CA VAL A 68 2.67 -8.11 -9.49
C VAL A 68 2.60 -9.47 -10.17
N GLU A 69 1.81 -10.41 -9.63
CA GLU A 69 1.58 -11.71 -10.29
C GLU A 69 0.79 -11.58 -11.59
N ARG A 70 -0.18 -10.66 -11.67
CA ARG A 70 -0.96 -10.37 -12.87
C ARG A 70 -0.08 -9.78 -13.96
N GLU A 71 0.76 -8.80 -13.62
CA GLU A 71 1.72 -8.17 -14.53
C GLU A 71 2.73 -9.17 -15.09
N GLN A 72 3.21 -10.12 -14.28
CA GLN A 72 4.14 -11.15 -14.74
C GLN A 72 3.50 -12.23 -15.65
N ARG A 73 2.18 -12.31 -15.70
CA ARG A 73 1.43 -13.29 -16.52
C ARG A 73 0.91 -12.71 -17.83
N GLY A 74 0.98 -11.39 -18.03
CA GLY A 74 0.58 -10.69 -19.26
C GLY A 74 1.74 -10.52 -20.22
#